data_AF-A0A232F7K7-F1
#
_entry.id   AF-A0A232F7K7-F1
#
_cell.length_a   1.000
_cell.length_b   1.000
_cell.length_c   1.000
_cell.angle_alpha   90.00
_cell.angle_beta   90.00
_cell.angle_gamma   90.00
#
_symmetry.space_group_name_H-M   'P 1'
#
loop_
_entity.id
_entity.type
_entity.pdbx_description
1 polymer ?
#
loop_
_entity_poly.entity_id
_entity_poly.type
_entity_poly.pdbx_seq_one_letter_code
_entity_poly.pdbx_strand_id
1 'polypeptide(L)'
;IQTSQDARFYAVSRRFPPFSNENKPLVIQFSVKHEQNIDCGGGYIKVFDCSLNQKDMHGDSPYLIMFGPDICGPGTKKVHAIFNYKGKNLLIKKDIRCKDDIYTHLYTFVIKPDNTYEILIDNEKVESGQLEEDWDFLPAKKIKDPIQSKPADWDDKPTIPDPSDRKPEDWDKPEHIPDPEATKPDDWDDEMDGEWEAPMIDNPEF
;
A
#
# COMPACT_ATOMS: atom_id res chain seq x y z
N ILE A 1 13.42 8.71 -30.04
CA ILE A 1 14.38 9.39 -29.15
C ILE A 1 14.83 8.35 -28.15
N GLN A 2 16.14 8.15 -27.98
CA GLN A 2 16.68 7.13 -27.09
C GLN A 2 17.67 7.80 -26.12
N THR A 3 17.59 7.44 -24.84
CA THR A 3 18.52 7.88 -23.80
C THR A 3 19.84 7.11 -23.94
N SER A 4 20.99 7.78 -23.79
CA SER A 4 22.31 7.19 -24.02
C SER A 4 23.23 7.17 -22.79
N GLN A 5 22.92 7.98 -21.78
CA GLN A 5 23.63 8.08 -20.52
C GLN A 5 22.82 7.44 -19.39
N ASP A 6 23.48 6.60 -18.61
CA ASP A 6 22.89 5.96 -17.43
C ASP A 6 22.82 6.95 -16.25
N ALA A 7 21.86 6.73 -15.35
CA ALA A 7 21.66 7.51 -14.13
C ALA A 7 21.60 9.03 -14.35
N ARG A 8 20.91 9.47 -15.42
CA ARG A 8 20.70 10.88 -15.77
C ARG A 8 19.23 11.22 -15.88
N PHE A 9 18.90 12.46 -15.51
CA PHE A 9 17.61 13.06 -15.82
C PHE A 9 17.60 13.58 -17.26
N TYR A 10 16.50 13.34 -17.97
CA TYR A 10 16.28 13.83 -19.33
C TYR A 10 15.13 14.82 -19.35
N ALA A 11 15.33 15.94 -20.06
CA ALA A 11 14.34 16.98 -20.25
C ALA A 11 14.31 17.37 -21.74
N VAL A 12 13.34 16.83 -22.47
CA VAL A 12 13.10 17.16 -23.88
C VAL A 12 11.63 17.51 -24.04
N SER A 13 11.35 18.64 -24.69
CA SER A 13 9.98 19.07 -25.00
C SER A 13 9.84 19.49 -26.44
N ARG A 14 8.61 19.46 -26.96
CA ARG A 14 8.27 19.93 -28.29
C ARG A 14 7.00 20.76 -28.21
N ARG A 15 7.03 21.98 -28.75
CA ARG A 15 5.84 22.84 -28.86
C ARG A 15 4.97 22.36 -30.02
N PHE A 16 3.66 22.46 -29.84
CA PHE A 16 2.65 22.25 -30.87
C PHE A 16 1.61 23.38 -30.81
N PRO A 17 0.75 23.53 -31.83
CA PRO A 17 -0.30 24.55 -31.80
C PRO A 17 -1.18 24.43 -30.55
N PRO A 18 -1.41 25.52 -29.80
CA PRO A 18 -2.19 25.47 -28.58
C PRO A 18 -3.64 25.09 -28.88
N PHE A 19 -4.23 24.26 -28.04
CA PHE A 19 -5.63 23.85 -28.14
C PHE A 19 -6.21 23.62 -26.74
N SER A 20 -7.54 23.55 -26.67
CA SER A 20 -8.30 23.16 -25.48
C SER A 20 -9.07 21.88 -25.78
N ASN A 21 -9.16 21.00 -24.78
CA ASN A 21 -9.99 19.80 -24.81
C ASN A 21 -11.39 20.03 -24.21
N GLU A 22 -11.78 21.29 -23.98
CA GLU A 22 -13.13 21.60 -23.52
C GLU A 22 -14.19 21.04 -24.49
N ASN A 23 -15.14 20.27 -23.94
CA ASN A 23 -16.21 19.58 -24.68
C ASN A 23 -15.72 18.63 -25.79
N LYS A 24 -14.44 18.21 -25.77
CA LYS A 24 -13.86 17.31 -26.77
C LYS A 24 -13.04 16.22 -26.10
N PRO A 25 -13.00 15.01 -26.66
CA PRO A 25 -12.12 13.98 -26.16
C PRO A 25 -10.64 14.39 -26.39
N LEU A 26 -9.80 14.17 -25.39
CA LEU A 26 -8.35 14.27 -25.50
C LEU A 26 -7.77 12.86 -25.59
N VAL A 27 -6.95 12.62 -26.60
CA VAL A 27 -6.24 11.35 -26.78
C VAL A 27 -4.74 11.62 -26.78
N ILE A 28 -4.04 10.95 -25.86
CA ILE A 28 -2.59 11.01 -25.74
C ILE A 28 -2.07 9.59 -26.00
N GLN A 29 -1.29 9.42 -27.06
CA GLN A 29 -0.76 8.11 -27.45
C GLN A 29 0.71 8.21 -27.83
N PHE A 30 1.52 7.28 -27.32
CA PHE A 30 2.93 7.16 -27.66
C PHE A 30 3.43 5.73 -27.41
N SER A 31 4.55 5.38 -28.02
CA SER A 31 5.20 4.08 -27.81
C SER A 31 6.49 4.22 -27.00
N VAL A 32 6.74 3.24 -26.15
CA VAL A 32 7.95 3.13 -25.33
C VAL A 32 8.53 1.74 -25.50
N LYS A 33 9.85 1.65 -25.61
CA LYS A 33 10.60 0.40 -25.65
C LYS A 33 11.77 0.51 -24.67
N HIS A 34 11.86 -0.40 -23.71
CA HIS A 34 12.97 -0.49 -22.77
C HIS A 34 13.92 -1.63 -23.15
N GLU A 35 14.59 -1.49 -24.31
CA GLU A 35 15.46 -2.53 -24.86
C GLU A 35 16.65 -2.90 -23.95
N GLN A 36 17.09 -1.96 -23.13
CA GLN A 36 18.19 -2.11 -22.19
C GLN A 36 17.84 -2.91 -20.92
N ASN A 37 16.63 -3.48 -20.84
CA ASN A 37 16.14 -4.19 -19.65
C ASN A 37 16.24 -3.30 -18.38
N ILE A 38 15.49 -2.20 -18.40
CA ILE A 38 15.57 -1.14 -17.40
C ILE A 38 15.21 -1.64 -15.99
N ASP A 39 16.03 -1.28 -15.00
CA ASP A 39 15.82 -1.59 -13.60
C ASP A 39 15.07 -0.46 -12.87
N CYS A 40 15.44 0.81 -13.12
CA CYS A 40 14.75 1.98 -12.62
C CYS A 40 14.82 3.17 -13.60
N GLY A 41 13.67 3.59 -14.11
CA GLY A 41 13.47 4.79 -14.89
C GLY A 41 12.01 4.99 -15.34
N GLY A 42 11.69 6.26 -15.62
CA GLY A 42 10.38 6.67 -16.11
C GLY A 42 10.34 6.74 -17.64
N GLY A 43 9.28 6.20 -18.23
CA GLY A 43 8.96 6.31 -19.66
C GLY A 43 7.74 7.18 -19.93
N TYR A 44 7.36 8.07 -19.03
CA TYR A 44 6.17 8.91 -19.14
C TYR A 44 6.42 10.23 -19.87
N ILE A 45 5.33 10.85 -20.33
CA ILE A 45 5.32 12.19 -20.91
C ILE A 45 4.54 13.15 -20.01
N LYS A 46 4.88 14.44 -20.11
CA LYS A 46 4.15 15.54 -19.47
C LYS A 46 3.57 16.47 -20.54
N VAL A 47 2.31 16.84 -20.38
CA VAL A 47 1.64 17.86 -21.18
C VAL A 47 1.64 19.16 -20.38
N PHE A 48 2.15 20.23 -20.97
CA PHE A 48 2.33 21.51 -20.30
C PHE A 48 1.40 22.58 -20.88
N ASP A 49 1.17 23.63 -20.08
CA ASP A 49 0.49 24.83 -20.54
C ASP A 49 1.36 25.68 -21.49
N CYS A 50 0.73 26.61 -22.20
CA CYS A 50 1.34 27.55 -23.13
C CYS A 50 2.38 28.48 -22.47
N SER A 51 2.32 28.65 -21.15
CA SER A 51 3.23 29.46 -20.34
C SER A 51 4.60 28.83 -20.09
N LEU A 52 4.82 27.56 -20.42
CA LEU A 52 6.08 26.86 -20.16
C LEU A 52 7.26 27.50 -20.91
N ASN A 53 8.33 27.82 -20.18
CA ASN A 53 9.64 28.09 -20.75
C ASN A 53 10.40 26.78 -21.00
N GLN A 54 10.48 26.35 -22.26
CA GLN A 54 11.14 25.08 -22.64
C GLN A 54 12.63 25.02 -22.30
N LYS A 55 13.31 26.17 -22.23
CA LYS A 55 14.75 26.22 -21.90
C LYS A 55 15.04 25.97 -20.43
N ASP A 56 14.02 26.12 -19.58
CA ASP A 56 14.09 26.00 -18.11
C ASP A 56 13.19 24.87 -17.61
N MET A 57 12.85 23.93 -18.49
CA MET A 57 12.00 22.80 -18.15
C MET A 57 12.76 21.81 -17.26
N HIS A 58 12.15 21.45 -16.14
CA HIS A 58 12.71 20.56 -15.13
C HIS A 58 11.61 19.71 -14.48
N GLY A 59 11.98 18.87 -13.51
CA GLY A 59 11.05 17.93 -12.85
C GLY A 59 9.84 18.60 -12.21
N ASP A 60 10.06 19.79 -11.62
CA ASP A 60 9.06 20.54 -10.86
C ASP A 60 8.27 21.55 -11.72
N SER A 61 8.58 21.66 -13.01
CA SER A 61 7.80 22.50 -13.93
C SER A 61 6.31 22.10 -13.88
N PRO A 62 5.39 23.08 -13.73
CA PRO A 62 3.96 22.80 -13.63
C PRO A 62 3.45 22.22 -14.94
N TYR A 63 2.88 21.02 -14.88
CA TYR A 63 2.27 20.32 -16.01
C TYR A 63 0.77 20.19 -15.78
N LEU A 64 0.02 19.98 -16.85
CA LEU A 64 -1.43 19.74 -16.82
C LEU A 64 -1.73 18.25 -16.62
N ILE A 65 -1.02 17.39 -17.38
CA ILE A 65 -1.19 15.93 -17.36
C ILE A 65 0.18 15.27 -17.40
N MET A 66 0.38 14.22 -16.60
CA MET A 66 1.49 13.28 -16.76
C MET A 66 0.93 11.88 -17.00
N PHE A 67 1.38 11.23 -18.07
CA PHE A 67 0.92 9.89 -18.44
C PHE A 67 2.05 9.01 -18.96
N GLY A 68 2.13 7.77 -18.46
CA GLY A 68 3.01 6.74 -18.99
C GLY A 68 3.62 5.80 -17.97
N PRO A 69 4.43 4.83 -18.42
CA PRO A 69 5.04 3.81 -17.55
C PRO A 69 6.13 4.40 -16.65
N ASP A 70 6.23 3.85 -15.44
CA ASP A 70 7.29 4.13 -14.48
C ASP A 70 7.71 2.83 -13.80
N ILE A 71 8.99 2.50 -13.97
CA ILE A 71 9.60 1.27 -13.49
C ILE A 71 10.69 1.69 -12.51
N CYS A 72 10.68 1.16 -11.29
CA CYS A 72 11.77 1.29 -10.34
C CYS A 72 11.80 0.09 -9.39
N GLY A 73 12.68 -0.85 -9.71
CA GLY A 73 12.84 -2.10 -9.00
C GLY A 73 11.61 -3.01 -9.06
N PRO A 74 11.51 -3.99 -8.14
CA PRO A 74 10.38 -4.91 -8.11
C PRO A 74 9.09 -4.26 -7.58
N GLY A 75 9.20 -3.19 -6.79
CA GLY A 75 8.06 -2.57 -6.09
C GLY A 75 7.31 -1.51 -6.89
N THR A 76 7.95 -0.84 -7.85
CA THR A 76 7.31 0.23 -8.63
C THR A 76 7.29 -0.15 -10.10
N LYS A 77 6.15 -0.63 -10.59
CA LYS A 77 5.95 -0.94 -12.01
C LYS A 77 4.53 -0.57 -12.40
N LYS A 78 4.30 0.73 -12.57
CA LYS A 78 2.95 1.26 -12.75
C LYS A 78 2.88 2.28 -13.87
N VAL A 79 1.69 2.48 -14.41
CA VAL A 79 1.39 3.57 -15.33
C VAL A 79 0.90 4.76 -14.52
N HIS A 80 1.63 5.86 -14.57
CA HIS A 80 1.15 7.13 -14.03
C HIS A 80 0.04 7.69 -14.92
N ALA A 81 -1.02 8.17 -14.29
CA ALA A 81 -2.04 9.02 -14.90
C ALA A 81 -2.37 10.11 -13.89
N ILE A 82 -1.71 11.27 -14.02
CA ILE A 82 -1.74 12.34 -13.02
C ILE A 82 -2.33 13.59 -13.65
N PHE A 83 -3.31 14.18 -12.98
CA PHE A 83 -3.88 15.47 -13.36
C PHE A 83 -3.41 16.57 -12.42
N ASN A 84 -3.12 17.75 -12.97
CA ASN A 84 -3.00 18.94 -12.15
C ASN A 84 -4.37 19.59 -11.98
N TYR A 85 -4.82 19.71 -10.74
CA TYR A 85 -6.08 20.35 -10.39
C TYR A 85 -5.88 21.28 -9.20
N LYS A 86 -6.24 22.55 -9.36
CA LYS A 86 -6.08 23.60 -8.33
C LYS A 86 -4.65 23.67 -7.77
N GLY A 87 -3.64 23.51 -8.63
CA GLY A 87 -2.23 23.55 -8.28
C GLY A 87 -1.69 22.30 -7.57
N LYS A 88 -2.50 21.24 -7.43
CA LYS A 88 -2.07 19.95 -6.88
C LYS A 88 -2.03 18.89 -7.96
N ASN A 89 -1.00 18.05 -7.92
CA ASN A 89 -0.87 16.88 -8.79
C ASN A 89 -1.60 15.70 -8.14
N LEU A 90 -2.74 15.31 -8.71
CA LEU A 90 -3.58 14.22 -8.23
C LEU A 90 -3.21 12.94 -8.96
N LEU A 91 -2.73 11.95 -8.23
CA LEU A 91 -2.41 10.62 -8.76
C LEU A 91 -3.69 9.78 -8.87
N ILE A 92 -3.73 8.90 -9.87
CA ILE A 92 -4.76 7.88 -9.97
C ILE A 92 -4.67 6.93 -8.77
N LYS A 93 -5.82 6.57 -8.20
CA LYS A 93 -5.91 5.63 -7.07
C LYS A 93 -5.67 4.18 -7.47
N LYS A 94 -6.02 3.83 -8.71
CA LYS A 94 -5.89 2.49 -9.25
C LYS A 94 -4.43 2.17 -9.58
N ASP A 95 -4.01 0.96 -9.26
CA ASP A 95 -2.68 0.47 -9.60
C ASP A 95 -2.71 -0.20 -10.99
N ILE A 96 -2.22 0.52 -12.00
CA ILE A 96 -2.19 0.04 -13.38
C ILE A 96 -0.80 -0.51 -13.67
N ARG A 97 -0.68 -1.82 -13.84
CA ARG A 97 0.60 -2.47 -14.15
C ARG A 97 1.13 -2.03 -15.51
N CYS A 98 2.36 -1.53 -15.56
CA CYS A 98 3.05 -1.26 -16.83
C CYS A 98 3.75 -2.52 -17.37
N LYS A 99 4.07 -2.51 -18.66
CA LYS A 99 4.89 -3.54 -19.30
C LYS A 99 6.37 -3.31 -18.97
N ASP A 100 7.07 -4.36 -18.58
CA ASP A 100 8.44 -4.36 -18.09
C ASP A 100 9.38 -5.25 -18.92
N ASP A 101 8.94 -5.67 -20.11
CA ASP A 101 9.77 -6.42 -21.06
C ASP A 101 10.57 -5.49 -21.98
N ILE A 102 11.33 -6.10 -22.90
CA ILE A 102 12.24 -5.40 -23.83
C ILE A 102 11.59 -4.99 -25.16
N TYR A 103 10.30 -5.27 -25.34
CA TYR A 103 9.54 -4.98 -26.56
C TYR A 103 8.97 -3.56 -26.53
N THR A 104 8.49 -3.16 -27.70
CA THR A 104 7.82 -1.87 -27.88
C THR A 104 6.38 -2.02 -27.46
N HIS A 105 5.94 -1.18 -26.52
CA HIS A 105 4.55 -1.10 -26.11
C HIS A 105 3.94 0.25 -26.43
N LEU A 106 2.66 0.23 -26.80
CA LEU A 106 1.86 1.42 -27.09
C LEU A 106 1.02 1.78 -25.87
N TYR A 107 1.16 3.00 -25.37
CA TYR A 107 0.36 3.52 -24.27
C TYR A 107 -0.60 4.59 -24.79
N THR A 108 -1.89 4.44 -24.50
CA THR A 108 -2.94 5.37 -24.94
C THR A 108 -3.77 5.78 -23.74
N PHE A 109 -3.96 7.08 -23.57
CA PHE A 109 -4.86 7.66 -22.57
C PHE A 109 -5.93 8.48 -23.28
N VAL A 110 -7.19 8.10 -23.07
CA VAL A 110 -8.36 8.75 -23.62
C VAL A 110 -9.12 9.40 -22.48
N ILE A 111 -9.36 10.70 -22.58
CA ILE A 111 -10.13 11.48 -21.62
C ILE A 111 -11.34 12.03 -22.36
N LYS A 112 -12.53 11.72 -21.89
CA LYS A 112 -13.79 12.10 -22.54
C LYS A 112 -14.44 13.28 -21.82
N PRO A 113 -15.26 14.08 -22.54
CA PRO A 113 -15.93 15.25 -21.95
C PRO A 113 -17.04 14.90 -20.95
N ASP A 114 -17.42 13.63 -20.82
CA ASP A 114 -18.39 13.11 -19.85
C ASP A 114 -17.76 12.73 -18.50
N ASN A 115 -16.56 13.23 -18.20
CA ASN A 115 -15.75 12.90 -17.02
C ASN A 115 -15.34 11.42 -16.93
N THR A 116 -15.33 10.68 -18.05
CA THR A 116 -14.79 9.32 -18.10
C THR A 116 -13.40 9.28 -18.73
N TYR A 117 -12.66 8.22 -18.43
CA TYR A 117 -11.35 7.96 -19.02
C TYR A 117 -11.17 6.48 -19.37
N GLU A 118 -10.25 6.24 -20.30
CA GLU A 118 -9.81 4.90 -20.69
C GLU A 118 -8.29 4.90 -20.87
N ILE A 119 -7.63 3.87 -20.35
CA ILE A 119 -6.21 3.61 -20.56
C ILE A 119 -6.08 2.29 -21.32
N LEU A 120 -5.36 2.35 -22.44
CA LEU A 120 -5.08 1.20 -23.27
C LEU A 120 -3.58 0.96 -23.31
N ILE A 121 -3.19 -0.31 -23.28
CA ILE A 121 -1.83 -0.77 -23.52
C ILE A 121 -1.89 -1.73 -24.71
N ASP A 122 -1.10 -1.48 -25.74
CA ASP A 122 -1.08 -2.26 -26.98
C ASP A 122 -2.45 -2.36 -27.67
N ASN A 123 -3.22 -1.26 -27.60
CA ASN A 123 -4.62 -1.16 -28.04
C ASN A 123 -5.63 -2.02 -27.27
N GLU A 124 -5.21 -2.69 -26.20
CA GLU A 124 -6.10 -3.41 -25.28
C GLU A 124 -6.47 -2.49 -24.12
N LYS A 125 -7.77 -2.40 -23.82
CA LYS A 125 -8.27 -1.61 -22.70
C LYS A 125 -7.90 -2.29 -21.38
N VAL A 126 -6.96 -1.70 -20.66
CA VAL A 126 -6.50 -2.22 -19.37
C VAL A 126 -7.24 -1.58 -18.20
N GLU A 127 -7.69 -0.34 -18.35
CA GLU A 127 -8.39 0.38 -17.28
C GLU A 127 -9.40 1.38 -17.85
N SER A 128 -10.50 1.60 -17.14
CA SER A 128 -11.49 2.63 -17.46
C SER A 128 -12.33 2.99 -16.24
N GLY A 129 -12.81 4.23 -16.18
CA GLY A 129 -13.63 4.66 -15.05
C GLY A 129 -14.06 6.12 -15.13
N GLN A 130 -14.49 6.63 -14.00
CA GLN A 130 -14.84 8.04 -13.82
C GLN A 130 -13.70 8.80 -13.14
N LEU A 131 -13.43 10.02 -13.62
CA LEU A 131 -12.39 10.89 -13.07
C LEU A 131 -12.65 11.19 -11.58
N GLU A 132 -13.90 11.42 -11.19
CA GLU A 132 -14.27 11.79 -9.82
C GLU A 132 -14.11 10.67 -8.80
N GLU A 133 -14.13 9.41 -9.25
CA GLU A 133 -14.00 8.23 -8.39
C GLU A 133 -12.53 7.85 -8.23
N ASP A 134 -11.80 7.85 -9.36
CA ASP A 134 -10.44 7.34 -9.44
C ASP A 134 -9.35 8.37 -9.11
N TRP A 135 -9.72 9.64 -8.90
CA TRP A 135 -8.87 10.72 -8.38
C TRP A 135 -9.56 11.54 -7.30
N ASP A 136 -8.78 12.18 -6.43
CA ASP A 136 -9.27 13.05 -5.35
C ASP A 136 -9.48 14.50 -5.82
N PHE A 137 -10.31 14.70 -6.86
CA PHE A 137 -10.68 16.04 -7.33
C PHE A 137 -11.55 16.79 -6.31
N LEU A 138 -12.42 16.06 -5.64
CA LEU A 138 -13.41 16.58 -4.70
C LEU A 138 -13.10 16.09 -3.28
N PRO A 139 -13.43 16.88 -2.25
CA PRO A 139 -13.42 16.40 -0.88
C PRO A 139 -14.29 15.15 -0.73
N ALA A 140 -13.98 14.32 0.28
CA ALA A 140 -14.74 13.12 0.56
C ALA A 140 -16.25 13.45 0.70
N LYS A 141 -17.09 12.75 -0.08
CA LYS A 141 -18.56 12.93 -0.06
C LYS A 141 -19.17 12.70 1.34
N LYS A 142 -18.49 11.90 2.18
CA LYS A 142 -18.88 11.62 3.56
C LYS A 142 -17.65 11.82 4.46
N ILE A 143 -17.75 12.73 5.42
CA ILE A 143 -16.78 12.89 6.50
C ILE A 143 -17.34 12.23 7.77
N LYS A 144 -16.48 11.70 8.63
CA LYS A 144 -16.90 11.30 9.98
C LYS A 144 -17.35 12.55 10.72
N ASP A 145 -18.41 12.44 11.51
CA ASP A 145 -18.91 13.57 12.28
C ASP A 145 -17.86 13.99 13.32
N PRO A 146 -17.30 15.21 13.24
CA PRO A 146 -16.25 15.66 14.16
C PRO A 146 -16.74 15.82 15.60
N ILE A 147 -18.05 15.85 15.84
CA ILE A 147 -18.66 15.99 17.18
C ILE A 147 -18.93 14.60 17.78
N GLN A 148 -18.87 13.54 16.97
CA GLN A 148 -19.15 12.19 17.43
C GLN A 148 -17.93 11.60 18.14
N SER A 149 -17.91 11.67 19.47
CA SER A 149 -17.00 10.90 20.32
C SER A 149 -17.58 9.51 20.60
N LYS A 150 -16.70 8.53 20.75
CA LYS A 150 -17.07 7.20 21.25
C LYS A 150 -17.83 7.35 22.58
N PRO A 151 -19.01 6.74 22.74
CA PRO A 151 -19.75 6.77 24.00
C PRO A 151 -18.92 6.22 25.17
N ALA A 152 -19.15 6.72 26.39
CA ALA A 152 -18.41 6.28 27.57
C ALA A 152 -18.69 4.83 27.96
N ASP A 153 -19.84 4.29 27.55
CA ASP A 153 -20.30 2.91 27.77
C ASP A 153 -19.89 1.94 26.65
N TRP A 154 -19.12 2.41 25.67
CA TRP A 154 -18.74 1.59 24.53
C TRP A 154 -17.56 0.67 24.86
N ASP A 155 -17.86 -0.61 25.03
CA ASP A 155 -16.87 -1.65 25.29
C ASP A 155 -16.23 -2.16 23.99
N ASP A 156 -14.92 -2.00 23.85
CA ASP A 156 -14.14 -2.55 22.73
C ASP A 156 -13.56 -3.94 23.04
N LYS A 157 -13.83 -4.49 24.23
CA LYS A 157 -13.26 -5.78 24.62
C LYS A 157 -13.87 -6.89 23.77
N PRO A 158 -13.05 -7.65 23.01
CA PRO A 158 -13.54 -8.76 22.20
C PRO A 158 -14.00 -9.94 23.05
N THR A 159 -13.56 -10.01 24.30
CA THR A 159 -13.92 -11.05 25.25
C THR A 159 -14.32 -10.43 26.59
N ILE A 160 -15.35 -11.01 27.20
CA ILE A 160 -15.80 -10.69 28.55
C ILE A 160 -15.56 -11.92 29.44
N PRO A 161 -15.22 -11.74 30.73
CA PRO A 161 -15.22 -12.86 31.67
C PRO A 161 -16.63 -13.46 31.73
N ASP A 162 -16.72 -14.79 31.71
CA ASP A 162 -18.00 -15.48 31.78
C ASP A 162 -18.67 -15.20 33.14
N PRO A 163 -19.85 -14.55 33.17
CA PRO A 163 -20.52 -14.19 34.41
C PRO A 163 -21.06 -15.41 35.18
N SER A 164 -21.14 -16.59 34.54
CA SER A 164 -21.55 -17.85 35.16
C SER A 164 -20.38 -18.66 35.71
N ASP A 165 -19.16 -18.32 35.31
CA ASP A 165 -17.96 -19.01 35.77
C ASP A 165 -17.59 -18.52 37.19
N ARG A 166 -17.37 -19.47 38.09
CA ARG A 166 -16.99 -19.20 39.48
C ARG A 166 -15.75 -20.02 39.74
N LYS A 167 -14.72 -19.39 40.32
CA LYS A 167 -13.50 -20.06 40.78
C LYS A 167 -13.89 -21.33 41.55
N PRO A 168 -13.61 -22.54 41.03
CA PRO A 168 -13.88 -23.78 41.75
C PRO A 168 -13.11 -23.78 43.08
N GLU A 169 -13.65 -24.42 44.12
CA GLU A 169 -12.96 -24.52 45.42
C GLU A 169 -11.60 -25.24 45.30
N ASP A 170 -11.42 -26.04 44.25
CA ASP A 170 -10.22 -26.83 43.94
C ASP A 170 -9.29 -26.16 42.90
N TRP A 171 -9.38 -24.83 42.73
CA TRP A 171 -8.59 -24.09 41.76
C TRP A 171 -7.17 -23.75 42.26
N ASP A 172 -7.00 -23.55 43.57
CA ASP A 172 -5.68 -23.29 44.16
C ASP A 172 -5.05 -24.63 44.58
N LYS A 173 -4.70 -25.46 43.58
CA LYS A 173 -3.90 -26.65 43.82
C LYS A 173 -2.45 -26.26 44.07
N PRO A 174 -1.74 -26.89 45.01
CA PRO A 174 -0.31 -26.64 45.19
C PRO A 174 0.46 -27.16 43.96
N GLU A 175 1.43 -26.37 43.49
CA GLU A 175 2.32 -26.73 42.36
C GLU A 175 3.10 -28.02 42.64
N HIS A 176 3.42 -28.28 43.91
CA HIS A 176 4.14 -29.47 44.33
C HIS A 176 3.40 -30.22 45.45
N ILE A 177 3.34 -31.54 45.33
CA ILE A 177 2.78 -32.46 46.33
C ILE A 177 3.87 -33.44 46.80
N PRO A 178 3.85 -33.93 48.06
CA PRO A 178 4.76 -34.98 48.49
C PRO A 178 4.58 -36.25 47.65
N ASP A 179 5.68 -36.86 47.21
CA ASP A 179 5.66 -38.07 46.38
C ASP A 179 4.99 -39.24 47.14
N PRO A 180 3.83 -39.73 46.68
CA PRO A 180 3.13 -40.83 47.34
C PRO A 180 3.85 -42.18 47.19
N GLU A 181 4.82 -42.31 46.26
CA GLU A 181 5.60 -43.53 46.06
C GLU A 181 6.95 -43.51 46.80
N ALA A 182 7.34 -42.37 47.37
CA ALA A 182 8.55 -42.28 48.17
C ALA A 182 8.36 -43.00 49.51
N THR A 183 9.23 -43.97 49.79
CA THR A 183 9.33 -44.64 51.09
C THR A 183 10.62 -44.26 51.78
N LYS A 184 10.57 -44.21 53.11
CA LYS A 184 11.76 -43.99 53.94
C LYS A 184 12.80 -45.09 53.66
N PRO A 185 14.05 -44.75 53.31
CA PRO A 185 15.11 -45.73 53.11
C PRO A 185 15.39 -46.55 54.37
N ASP A 186 15.72 -47.84 54.22
CA ASP A 186 16.02 -48.74 55.35
C ASP A 186 17.28 -48.33 56.15
N ASP A 187 18.16 -47.51 55.57
CA ASP A 187 19.41 -47.02 56.17
C ASP A 187 19.27 -45.61 56.79
N TRP A 188 18.04 -45.11 56.95
CA TRP A 188 17.78 -43.77 57.52
C TRP A 188 17.64 -43.82 59.05
N ASP A 189 18.45 -43.04 59.74
CA ASP A 189 18.45 -42.95 61.20
C ASP A 189 17.85 -41.59 61.66
N ASP A 190 16.66 -41.60 62.25
CA ASP A 190 15.98 -40.36 62.66
C ASP A 190 16.73 -39.59 63.77
N GLU A 191 17.58 -40.25 64.57
CA GLU A 191 18.37 -39.58 65.62
C GLU A 191 19.60 -38.85 65.05
N MET A 192 20.13 -39.31 63.91
CA MET A 192 21.33 -38.77 63.27
C MET A 192 21.02 -37.87 62.06
N ASP A 193 20.01 -38.23 61.26
CA ASP A 193 19.65 -37.59 59.99
C ASP A 193 18.38 -36.70 60.10
N GLY A 194 17.61 -36.82 61.19
CA GLY A 194 16.37 -36.06 61.43
C GLY A 194 15.10 -36.75 60.92
N GLU A 195 13.93 -36.12 61.12
CA GLU A 195 12.64 -36.64 60.61
C GLU A 195 12.65 -36.68 59.08
N TRP A 196 12.34 -37.85 58.51
CA TRP A 196 12.30 -38.05 57.06
C TRP A 196 11.09 -37.33 56.44
N GLU A 197 11.33 -36.48 55.44
CA GLU A 197 10.30 -35.85 54.61
C GLU A 197 10.35 -36.41 53.18
N ALA A 198 9.19 -36.74 52.61
CA ALA A 198 9.09 -37.20 51.24
C ALA A 198 9.46 -36.08 50.24
N PRO A 199 10.17 -36.40 49.14
CA PRO A 199 10.47 -35.42 48.10
C PRO A 199 9.18 -34.86 47.50
N MET A 200 9.15 -33.56 47.22
CA MET A 200 8.03 -32.94 46.54
C MET A 200 8.13 -33.21 45.03
N ILE A 201 7.04 -33.68 44.43
CA ILE A 201 6.87 -33.87 42.99
C ILE A 201 5.87 -32.86 42.43
N ASP A 202 5.97 -32.59 41.12
CA ASP A 202 5.02 -31.73 40.43
C ASP A 202 3.61 -32.34 40.48
N ASN A 203 2.63 -31.53 40.91
CA ASN A 203 1.26 -31.97 41.00
C ASN A 203 0.69 -32.20 39.59
N PRO A 204 0.26 -33.43 39.24
CA PRO A 204 -0.27 -33.72 37.91
C PRO A 204 -1.62 -33.02 37.63
N GLU A 205 -2.26 -32.46 38.66
CA GLU A 205 -3.53 -31.74 38.57
C GLU A 205 -3.40 -30.20 38.61
N PHE A 206 -2.18 -29.65 38.63
CA PHE A 206 -1.92 -28.20 38.56
C PHE A 206 -2.06 -27.64 37.13
#